data_AF-A0A199UR24-F1
#
_entry.id   AF-A0A199UR24-F1
#
_cell.length_a   1.000
_cell.length_b   1.000
_cell.length_c   1.000
_cell.angle_alpha   90.00
_cell.angle_beta   90.00
_cell.angle_gamma   90.00
#
_symmetry.space_group_name_H-M   'P 1'
#
loop_
_entity.id
_entity.type
_entity.pdbx_description
1 polymer ?
#
loop_
_entity_poly.entity_id
_entity_poly.type
_entity_poly.pdbx_seq_one_letter_code
_entity_poly.pdbx_strand_id
1 'polypeptide(L)'
;VTSDSSPTGTIAQLPVLIQLLQIIVAMFVMDTWQYFVHRYMHQNKFLYRHIHSQHHRLVVPYAIGALYNHPLEGLLLDTFGGVISFLVSGMTARTAVFFFCFAVMKTVDDHCGLWLPGNIFHLFFQNNTAYHDIHHQLQGSKYNYSQPFFSIWDRILGTHMPYSLVTRKEGGLEARPLKE
;
A
#
# COMPACT_ATOMS: atom_id res chain seq x y z
N VAL A 1 11.50 9.90 21.99
CA VAL A 1 12.47 10.94 21.59
C VAL A 1 11.74 12.26 21.65
N THR A 2 11.74 12.84 22.85
CA THR A 2 11.03 14.08 23.17
C THR A 2 11.80 15.25 22.57
N SER A 3 11.10 16.09 21.84
CA SER A 3 11.57 17.36 21.31
C SER A 3 12.28 18.20 22.38
N ASP A 4 13.51 18.61 22.10
CA ASP A 4 14.19 19.62 22.90
C ASP A 4 13.37 20.92 22.84
N SER A 5 12.77 21.29 23.97
CA SER A 5 12.04 22.54 24.11
C SER A 5 13.05 23.69 24.20
N SER A 6 13.30 24.34 23.06
CA SER A 6 13.92 25.66 23.04
C SER A 6 13.04 26.66 23.82
N PRO A 7 13.62 27.63 24.55
CA PRO A 7 12.91 28.55 25.45
C PRO A 7 12.03 29.58 24.72
N THR A 8 11.91 29.47 23.41
CA THR A 8 10.92 30.16 22.58
C THR A 8 10.08 29.04 21.98
N GLY A 9 8.77 29.00 22.26
CA GLY A 9 7.84 27.91 21.89
C GLY A 9 7.62 27.70 20.39
N THR A 10 8.60 28.01 19.56
CA THR A 10 8.64 27.75 18.13
C THR A 10 9.24 26.37 17.92
N ILE A 11 8.39 25.36 17.70
CA ILE A 11 8.85 24.05 17.19
C ILE A 11 9.40 24.31 15.78
N ALA A 12 10.72 24.48 15.67
CA ALA A 12 11.38 24.67 14.39
C ALA A 12 11.10 23.43 13.52
N GLN A 13 10.47 23.66 12.36
CA GLN A 13 10.24 22.60 11.41
C GLN A 13 11.58 22.14 10.84
N LEU A 14 11.78 20.83 10.74
CA LEU A 14 12.94 20.29 10.06
C LEU A 14 12.96 20.80 8.61
N PRO A 15 14.16 21.01 8.03
CA PRO A 15 14.29 21.34 6.62
C PRO A 15 13.45 20.40 5.74
N VAL A 16 12.79 20.96 4.73
CA VAL A 16 11.90 20.21 3.83
C VAL A 16 12.59 18.97 3.25
N LEU A 17 13.87 19.09 2.89
CA LEU A 17 14.67 17.96 2.40
C LEU A 17 14.74 16.80 3.41
N ILE A 18 14.92 17.10 4.70
CA ILE A 18 14.95 16.05 5.73
C ILE A 18 13.58 15.40 5.85
N GLN A 19 12.50 16.19 5.85
CA GLN A 19 11.14 15.65 5.89
C GLN A 19 10.85 14.74 4.69
N LEU A 20 11.29 15.11 3.49
CA LEU A 20 11.16 14.29 2.29
C LEU A 20 11.95 12.98 2.42
N LEU A 21 13.19 13.02 2.92
CA LEU A 21 13.97 11.81 3.17
C LEU A 21 13.30 10.90 4.21
N GLN A 22 12.74 11.47 5.28
CA GLN A 22 12.00 10.72 6.29
C GLN A 22 10.77 10.03 5.69
N ILE A 23 10.02 10.73 4.83
CA ILE A 23 8.88 10.19 4.10
C ILE A 23 9.33 9.02 3.21
N ILE A 24 10.41 9.19 2.44
CA ILE A 24 10.95 8.14 1.57
C ILE A 24 11.35 6.91 2.38
N VAL A 25 12.07 7.09 3.49
CA VAL A 25 12.44 5.99 4.40
C VAL A 25 11.18 5.28 4.91
N ALA A 26 10.16 6.05 5.33
CA ALA A 26 8.90 5.49 5.82
C ALA A 26 8.16 4.69 4.75
N MET A 27 8.17 5.12 3.48
CA MET A 27 7.59 4.35 2.37
C MET A 27 8.26 2.98 2.23
N PHE A 28 9.60 2.93 2.22
CA PHE A 28 10.33 1.66 2.12
C PHE A 28 10.11 0.74 3.31
N VAL A 29 10.06 1.29 4.52
CA VAL A 29 9.79 0.52 5.74
C VAL A 29 8.37 -0.04 5.73
N MET A 30 7.38 0.77 5.35
CA MET A 30 5.98 0.36 5.23
C MET A 30 5.81 -0.74 4.20
N ASP A 31 6.33 -0.54 2.99
CA ASP A 31 6.27 -1.53 1.90
C ASP A 31 6.90 -2.86 2.31
N THR A 32 8.04 -2.80 3.01
CA THR A 32 8.73 -4.00 3.51
C THR A 32 7.87 -4.74 4.50
N TRP A 33 7.37 -4.05 5.53
CA TRP A 33 6.52 -4.68 6.54
C TRP A 33 5.26 -5.27 5.94
N GLN A 34 4.53 -4.47 5.15
CA GLN A 34 3.26 -4.88 4.58
C GLN A 34 3.45 -6.03 3.60
N TYR A 35 4.47 -6.01 2.73
CA TYR A 35 4.73 -7.11 1.81
C TYR A 35 4.88 -8.46 2.54
N PHE A 36 5.75 -8.51 3.55
CA PHE A 36 6.06 -9.78 4.23
C PHE A 36 4.87 -10.30 5.04
N VAL A 37 4.17 -9.42 5.75
CA VAL A 37 2.98 -9.81 6.52
C VAL A 37 1.84 -10.23 5.59
N HIS A 38 1.60 -9.47 4.52
CA HIS A 38 0.56 -9.77 3.53
C HIS A 38 0.81 -11.11 2.84
N ARG A 39 2.03 -11.33 2.33
CA ARG A 39 2.44 -12.62 1.75
C ARG A 39 2.29 -13.76 2.76
N TYR A 40 2.68 -13.55 4.01
CA TYR A 40 2.53 -14.58 5.04
C TYR A 40 1.06 -14.92 5.32
N MET A 41 0.17 -13.92 5.36
CA MET A 41 -1.28 -14.14 5.50
C MET A 41 -1.85 -14.95 4.35
N HIS A 42 -1.36 -14.76 3.13
CA HIS A 42 -1.74 -15.60 1.97
C HIS A 42 -1.21 -17.02 2.04
N GLN A 43 0.05 -17.19 2.45
CA GLN A 43 0.70 -18.51 2.48
C GLN A 43 0.19 -19.38 3.64
N ASN A 44 -0.15 -18.76 4.77
CA ASN A 44 -0.68 -19.47 5.92
C ASN A 44 -2.19 -19.72 5.76
N LYS A 45 -2.59 -20.99 5.58
CA LYS A 45 -3.99 -21.38 5.37
C LYS A 45 -4.95 -20.91 6.46
N PHE A 46 -4.50 -20.86 7.72
CA PHE A 46 -5.33 -20.41 8.83
C PHE A 46 -5.57 -18.90 8.74
N LEU A 47 -4.50 -18.11 8.56
CA LEU A 47 -4.59 -16.66 8.45
C LEU A 47 -5.38 -16.26 7.20
N TYR A 48 -5.13 -16.90 6.06
CA TYR A 48 -5.92 -16.65 4.86
C TYR A 48 -7.40 -16.94 5.13
N ARG A 49 -7.75 -18.14 5.58
CA ARG A 49 -9.15 -18.55 5.71
C ARG A 49 -9.94 -17.68 6.70
N HIS A 50 -9.35 -17.28 7.83
CA HIS A 50 -10.10 -16.66 8.92
C HIS A 50 -9.91 -15.15 9.05
N ILE A 51 -8.86 -14.58 8.46
CA ILE A 51 -8.52 -13.17 8.58
C ILE A 51 -8.57 -12.54 7.19
N HIS A 52 -7.63 -12.92 6.33
CA HIS A 52 -7.39 -12.21 5.08
C HIS A 52 -8.44 -12.49 3.99
N SER A 53 -9.15 -13.62 4.08
CA SER A 53 -10.25 -13.94 3.17
C SER A 53 -11.37 -12.92 3.24
N GLN A 54 -11.53 -12.19 4.35
CA GLN A 54 -12.51 -11.12 4.46
C GLN A 54 -12.22 -9.99 3.47
N HIS A 55 -10.95 -9.57 3.38
CA HIS A 55 -10.50 -8.57 2.41
C HIS A 55 -10.70 -9.08 0.98
N HIS A 56 -10.31 -10.32 0.71
CA HIS A 56 -10.48 -10.99 -0.59
C HIS A 56 -11.93 -11.39 -0.94
N ARG A 57 -12.94 -11.06 -0.10
CA ARG A 57 -14.35 -11.12 -0.54
C ARG A 57 -14.63 -10.12 -1.65
N LEU A 58 -13.83 -9.05 -1.71
CA LEU A 58 -13.95 -7.99 -2.71
C LEU A 58 -13.11 -8.34 -3.95
N VAL A 59 -13.54 -9.36 -4.70
CA VAL A 59 -12.86 -9.82 -5.93
C VAL A 59 -12.70 -8.69 -6.96
N VAL A 60 -13.60 -7.71 -6.93
CA VAL A 60 -13.48 -6.44 -7.66
C VAL A 60 -13.29 -5.34 -6.62
N PRO A 61 -12.07 -4.83 -6.41
CA PRO A 61 -11.81 -3.76 -5.46
C PRO A 61 -12.56 -2.48 -5.83
N TYR A 62 -12.95 -1.72 -4.80
CA TYR A 62 -13.47 -0.36 -4.92
C TYR A 62 -13.00 0.50 -3.75
N ALA A 63 -13.03 1.82 -3.90
CA ALA A 63 -12.38 2.78 -3.01
C ALA A 63 -12.75 2.62 -1.52
N ILE A 64 -14.05 2.45 -1.21
CA ILE A 64 -14.53 2.29 0.18
C ILE A 64 -14.10 0.92 0.75
N GLY A 65 -13.95 -0.08 -0.11
CA GLY A 65 -13.52 -1.43 0.24
C GLY A 65 -12.02 -1.56 0.54
N ALA A 66 -11.22 -0.51 0.31
CA ALA A 66 -9.77 -0.55 0.45
C ALA A 66 -9.29 -1.05 1.82
N LEU A 67 -10.04 -0.70 2.88
CA LEU A 67 -9.78 -1.14 4.26
C LEU A 67 -10.90 -2.03 4.80
N TYR A 68 -11.65 -2.71 3.93
CA TYR A 68 -12.58 -3.75 4.34
C TYR A 68 -11.83 -5.03 4.73
N ASN A 69 -11.07 -4.95 5.82
CA ASN A 69 -10.24 -6.03 6.32
C ASN A 69 -10.72 -6.47 7.71
N HIS A 70 -10.26 -7.64 8.14
CA HIS A 70 -10.52 -8.11 9.50
C HIS A 70 -9.77 -7.21 10.50
N PRO A 71 -10.29 -6.87 11.70
CA PRO A 71 -9.60 -5.95 12.62
C PRO A 71 -8.17 -6.34 12.97
N LEU A 72 -7.90 -7.65 13.08
CA LEU A 72 -6.54 -8.17 13.29
C LEU A 72 -5.62 -7.93 12.08
N GLU A 73 -6.16 -7.92 10.87
CA GLU A 73 -5.41 -7.55 9.67
C GLU A 73 -5.02 -6.08 9.70
N GLY A 74 -5.98 -5.18 9.98
CA GLY A 74 -5.68 -3.75 10.12
C GLY A 74 -4.73 -3.45 11.28
N LEU A 75 -4.78 -4.21 12.37
CA LEU A 75 -3.79 -4.10 13.44
C LEU A 75 -2.38 -4.49 12.97
N LEU A 76 -2.25 -5.64 12.29
CA LEU A 76 -0.95 -6.20 11.90
C LEU A 76 -0.33 -5.47 10.70
N LEU A 77 -1.11 -5.12 9.68
CA LEU A 77 -0.62 -4.44 8.49
C LEU A 77 -0.57 -2.92 8.69
N ASP A 78 -1.69 -2.30 9.05
CA ASP A 78 -1.81 -0.83 9.06
C ASP A 78 -1.18 -0.23 10.31
N THR A 79 -1.57 -0.72 11.50
CA THR A 79 -1.12 -0.13 12.76
C THR A 79 0.35 -0.42 13.02
N PHE A 80 0.78 -1.69 13.00
CA PHE A 80 2.19 -2.00 13.21
C PHE A 80 3.08 -1.53 12.06
N GLY A 81 2.65 -1.66 10.81
CA GLY A 81 3.38 -1.12 9.67
C GLY A 81 3.57 0.39 9.77
N GLY A 82 2.50 1.11 10.14
CA GLY A 82 2.56 2.55 10.35
C GLY A 82 3.45 2.96 11.52
N VAL A 83 3.33 2.30 12.68
CA VAL A 83 4.16 2.59 13.87
C VAL A 83 5.63 2.34 13.58
N ILE A 84 5.98 1.22 12.96
CA ILE A 84 7.38 0.90 12.61
C ILE A 84 7.92 1.95 11.63
N SER A 85 7.14 2.33 10.61
CA SER A 85 7.54 3.36 9.63
C SER A 85 7.75 4.73 10.27
N PHE A 86 6.87 5.12 11.19
CA PHE A 86 6.99 6.36 11.96
C PHE A 86 8.26 6.37 12.83
N LEU A 87 8.51 5.29 13.58
CA LEU A 87 9.65 5.20 14.49
C LEU A 87 10.99 5.14 13.73
N VAL A 88 11.08 4.32 12.69
CA VAL A 88 12.33 4.11 11.94
C VAL A 88 12.72 5.35 11.13
N SER A 89 11.75 6.05 10.54
CA SER A 89 12.03 7.29 9.80
C SER A 89 12.43 8.46 10.70
N GLY A 90 12.14 8.39 12.01
CA GLY A 90 12.39 9.48 12.95
C GLY A 90 11.61 10.75 12.63
N MET A 91 10.51 10.63 11.89
CA MET A 91 9.71 11.78 11.45
C MET A 91 9.01 12.46 12.63
N THR A 92 8.75 13.76 12.50
CA THR A 92 7.94 14.47 13.50
C THR A 92 6.47 14.06 13.39
N ALA A 93 5.69 14.29 14.45
CA ALA A 93 4.24 14.07 14.41
C ALA A 93 3.57 14.83 13.26
N ARG A 94 4.04 16.03 12.92
CA ARG A 94 3.50 16.81 11.79
C ARG A 94 3.79 16.15 10.45
N THR A 95 5.05 15.75 10.22
CA THR A 95 5.45 15.03 9.00
C THR A 95 4.70 13.70 8.88
N ALA A 96 4.44 13.03 10.01
CA ALA A 96 3.65 11.81 10.07
C ALA A 96 2.22 11.99 9.62
N VAL A 97 1.55 13.10 9.99
CA VAL A 97 0.20 13.39 9.48
C VAL A 97 0.20 13.45 7.96
N PHE A 98 1.14 14.17 7.35
CA PHE A 98 1.25 14.23 5.89
C PHE A 98 1.52 12.85 5.27
N PHE A 99 2.46 12.09 5.85
CA PHE A 99 2.79 10.75 5.39
C PHE A 99 1.57 9.80 5.45
N PHE A 100 0.86 9.75 6.57
CA PHE A 100 -0.28 8.85 6.72
C PHE A 100 -1.48 9.27 5.88
N CYS A 101 -1.75 10.57 5.74
CA CYS A 101 -2.76 11.05 4.78
C CYS A 101 -2.41 10.61 3.35
N PHE A 102 -1.14 10.74 2.97
CA PHE A 102 -0.67 10.29 1.67
C PHE A 102 -0.79 8.77 1.50
N ALA A 103 -0.39 7.98 2.51
CA ALA A 103 -0.51 6.53 2.48
C ALA A 103 -1.97 6.08 2.31
N VAL A 104 -2.91 6.68 3.04
CA VAL A 104 -4.34 6.37 2.91
C VAL A 104 -4.86 6.74 1.52
N MET A 105 -4.50 7.92 0.99
CA MET A 105 -4.86 8.29 -0.38
C MET A 105 -4.33 7.28 -1.39
N LYS A 106 -3.10 6.80 -1.20
CA LYS A 106 -2.49 5.79 -2.06
C LYS A 106 -3.20 4.44 -1.97
N THR A 107 -3.51 3.96 -0.77
CA THR A 107 -4.28 2.72 -0.58
C THR A 107 -5.65 2.81 -1.25
N VAL A 108 -6.35 3.94 -1.14
CA VAL A 108 -7.63 4.16 -1.83
C VAL A 108 -7.46 4.12 -3.35
N ASP A 109 -6.44 4.78 -3.88
CA ASP A 109 -6.12 4.78 -5.31
C ASP A 109 -5.85 3.35 -5.83
N ASP A 110 -5.09 2.55 -5.09
CA ASP A 110 -4.76 1.17 -5.44
C ASP A 110 -5.97 0.24 -5.45
N HIS A 111 -7.02 0.59 -4.72
CA HIS A 111 -8.21 -0.26 -4.61
C HIS A 111 -9.42 0.34 -5.34
N CYS A 112 -9.31 1.53 -5.93
CA CYS A 112 -10.50 2.23 -6.42
C CYS A 112 -11.18 1.53 -7.61
N GLY A 113 -10.46 0.68 -8.33
CA GLY A 113 -10.94 0.01 -9.54
C GLY A 113 -11.04 0.96 -10.74
N LEU A 114 -10.52 2.19 -10.61
CA LEU A 114 -10.66 3.26 -11.61
C LEU A 114 -9.30 3.65 -12.18
N TRP A 115 -9.13 3.39 -13.47
CA TRP A 115 -7.99 3.91 -14.21
C TRP A 115 -8.27 5.33 -14.71
N LEU A 116 -8.03 6.33 -13.87
CA LEU A 116 -8.32 7.73 -14.18
C LEU A 116 -7.25 8.35 -15.10
N PRO A 117 -7.65 9.01 -16.21
CA PRO A 117 -6.71 9.76 -17.05
C PRO A 117 -5.99 10.84 -16.26
N GLY A 118 -4.65 10.89 -16.34
CA GLY A 118 -3.84 11.89 -15.65
C GLY A 118 -3.64 11.63 -14.15
N ASN A 119 -3.94 10.42 -13.67
CA ASN A 119 -3.62 10.04 -12.29
C ASN A 119 -2.11 10.16 -12.03
N ILE A 120 -1.74 11.13 -11.20
CA ILE A 120 -0.34 11.44 -10.88
C ILE A 120 0.34 10.31 -10.12
N PHE A 121 -0.39 9.50 -9.34
CA PHE A 121 0.22 8.40 -8.59
C PHE A 121 0.75 7.32 -9.52
N HIS A 122 0.05 7.04 -10.62
CA HIS A 122 0.49 6.08 -11.63
C HIS A 122 1.79 6.50 -12.34
N LEU A 123 2.18 7.79 -12.27
CA LEU A 123 3.47 8.27 -12.82
C LEU A 123 4.65 7.90 -11.93
N PHE A 124 4.44 7.83 -10.61
CA PHE A 124 5.50 7.62 -9.63
C PHE A 124 5.51 6.20 -9.05
N PHE A 125 4.37 5.53 -9.04
CA PHE A 125 4.17 4.24 -8.36
C PHE A 125 3.67 3.18 -9.33
N GLN A 126 4.36 2.04 -9.34
CA GLN A 126 4.01 0.87 -10.15
C GLN A 126 2.93 0.02 -9.48
N ASN A 127 2.84 0.09 -8.15
CA ASN A 127 1.68 -0.38 -7.43
C ASN A 127 0.55 0.61 -7.70
N ASN A 128 -0.51 0.15 -8.35
CA ASN A 128 -1.64 0.95 -8.80
C ASN A 128 -2.90 0.07 -8.85
N THR A 129 -4.03 0.66 -9.25
CA THR A 129 -5.30 -0.06 -9.28
C THR A 129 -5.29 -1.35 -10.10
N ALA A 130 -4.59 -1.39 -11.23
CA ALA A 130 -4.55 -2.58 -12.07
C ALA A 130 -3.65 -3.67 -11.49
N TYR A 131 -2.53 -3.27 -10.88
CA TYR A 131 -1.64 -4.18 -10.16
C TYR A 131 -2.37 -4.91 -9.02
N HIS A 132 -3.15 -4.15 -8.24
CA HIS A 132 -3.85 -4.68 -7.09
C HIS A 132 -5.15 -5.41 -7.49
N ASP A 133 -5.85 -4.99 -8.55
CA ASP A 133 -6.99 -5.74 -9.10
C ASP A 133 -6.56 -7.16 -9.49
N ILE A 134 -5.41 -7.32 -10.13
CA ILE A 134 -4.86 -8.63 -10.49
C ILE A 134 -4.67 -9.51 -9.26
N HIS A 135 -4.19 -8.95 -8.15
CA HIS A 135 -4.02 -9.68 -6.89
C HIS A 135 -5.35 -10.20 -6.32
N HIS A 136 -6.41 -9.39 -6.36
CA HIS A 136 -7.76 -9.76 -5.89
C HIS A 136 -8.48 -10.76 -6.79
N GLN A 137 -8.09 -10.86 -8.06
CA GLN A 137 -8.60 -11.92 -8.93
C GLN A 137 -8.23 -13.31 -8.38
N LEU A 138 -9.13 -14.28 -8.55
CA LEU A 138 -8.93 -15.65 -8.06
C LEU A 138 -7.57 -16.27 -8.45
N GLN A 139 -7.13 -15.99 -9.69
CA GLN A 139 -5.86 -16.45 -10.24
C GLN A 139 -4.62 -15.71 -9.72
N GLY A 140 -4.78 -14.46 -9.25
CA GLY A 140 -3.67 -13.62 -8.81
C GLY A 140 -3.45 -13.62 -7.30
N SER A 141 -4.26 -14.33 -6.51
CA SER A 141 -4.11 -14.52 -5.06
C SER A 141 -2.74 -15.07 -4.58
N LYS A 142 -1.87 -15.46 -5.52
CA LYS A 142 -0.50 -15.93 -5.26
C LYS A 142 0.61 -14.92 -5.63
N TYR A 143 0.23 -13.73 -6.09
CA TYR A 143 1.13 -12.75 -6.71
C TYR A 143 0.78 -11.33 -6.26
N ASN A 144 1.65 -10.37 -6.54
CA ASN A 144 1.43 -8.93 -6.35
C ASN A 144 1.10 -8.51 -4.91
N TYR A 145 1.87 -8.99 -3.92
CA TYR A 145 1.61 -8.74 -2.49
C TYR A 145 2.05 -7.36 -1.98
N SER A 146 2.91 -6.66 -2.70
CA SER A 146 3.47 -5.38 -2.26
C SER A 146 2.37 -4.35 -2.14
N GLN A 147 2.45 -3.52 -1.10
CA GLN A 147 1.57 -2.38 -0.86
C GLN A 147 2.21 -1.45 0.19
N PRO A 148 1.92 -0.14 0.14
CA PRO A 148 1.08 0.55 -0.85
C PRO A 148 1.88 1.24 -1.98
N PHE A 149 3.20 1.37 -1.92
CA PHE A 149 3.92 2.28 -2.84
C PHE A 149 4.59 1.57 -4.02
N PHE A 150 5.50 0.64 -3.76
CA PHE A 150 6.38 0.05 -4.77
C PHE A 150 6.14 -1.46 -4.90
N SER A 151 6.39 -2.01 -6.10
CA SER A 151 6.31 -3.47 -6.36
C SER A 151 7.67 -4.16 -6.21
N ILE A 152 8.58 -3.60 -5.41
CA ILE A 152 9.99 -4.00 -5.37
C ILE A 152 10.13 -5.43 -4.88
N TRP A 153 9.47 -5.78 -3.77
CA TRP A 153 9.57 -7.09 -3.16
C TRP A 153 8.98 -8.20 -4.03
N ASP A 154 7.88 -7.93 -4.73
CA ASP A 154 7.34 -8.90 -5.70
C ASP A 154 8.30 -9.19 -6.83
N ARG A 155 9.05 -8.18 -7.30
CA ARG A 155 10.06 -8.37 -8.35
C ARG A 155 11.28 -9.11 -7.83
N ILE A 156 11.77 -8.77 -6.64
CA ILE A 156 12.94 -9.41 -6.02
C ILE A 156 12.65 -10.89 -5.72
N LEU A 157 11.46 -11.20 -5.21
CA LEU A 157 11.11 -12.53 -4.72
C LEU A 157 10.29 -13.36 -5.70
N GLY A 158 10.16 -12.91 -6.96
CA GLY A 158 9.50 -13.65 -8.03
C GLY A 158 8.00 -13.84 -7.84
N THR A 159 7.34 -12.94 -7.12
CA THR A 159 5.87 -12.95 -6.91
C THR A 159 5.15 -11.87 -7.72
N HIS A 160 5.84 -11.18 -8.63
CA HIS A 160 5.22 -10.20 -9.52
C HIS A 160 4.50 -10.88 -10.70
N MET A 161 3.21 -10.60 -10.86
CA MET A 161 2.41 -10.98 -12.01
C MET A 161 2.19 -9.76 -12.92
N PRO A 162 2.76 -9.76 -14.15
CA PRO A 162 2.55 -8.69 -15.09
C PRO A 162 1.12 -8.71 -15.66
N TYR A 163 0.64 -7.56 -16.12
CA TYR A 163 -0.73 -7.39 -16.61
C TYR A 163 -0.80 -6.48 -17.84
N SER A 164 -1.93 -6.54 -18.53
CA SER A 164 -2.32 -5.62 -19.60
C SER A 164 -3.70 -5.03 -19.30
N LEU A 165 -3.94 -3.81 -19.78
CA LEU A 165 -5.24 -3.17 -19.71
C LEU A 165 -5.97 -3.36 -21.05
N VAL A 166 -7.18 -3.92 -20.99
CA VAL A 166 -8.00 -4.19 -22.17
C VAL A 166 -9.30 -3.39 -22.07
N THR A 167 -9.70 -2.75 -23.16
CA THR A 167 -10.99 -2.05 -23.24
C THR A 167 -12.14 -3.06 -23.28
N ARG A 168 -13.12 -2.89 -22.39
CA ARG A 168 -14.33 -3.73 -22.39
C ARG A 168 -15.31 -3.26 -23.47
N LYS A 169 -16.12 -4.19 -23.99
CA LYS A 169 -17.17 -3.88 -24.99
C LYS A 169 -18.20 -2.85 -24.47
N GLU A 170 -18.46 -2.88 -23.18
CA GLU A 170 -19.42 -2.02 -22.48
C GLU A 170 -18.79 -0.68 -22.02
N GLY A 171 -17.50 -0.47 -22.31
CA GLY A 171 -16.72 0.68 -21.83
C GLY A 171 -15.91 0.37 -20.57
N GLY A 172 -14.90 1.20 -20.31
CA GLY A 172 -13.94 1.01 -19.21
C GLY A 172 -12.78 0.07 -19.54
N LEU A 173 -11.91 -0.14 -18.55
CA LEU A 173 -10.70 -0.95 -18.67
C LEU A 173 -10.77 -2.17 -17.75
N GLU A 174 -10.14 -3.25 -18.17
CA GLU A 174 -9.98 -4.50 -17.42
C GLU A 174 -8.50 -4.84 -17.32
N ALA A 175 -8.00 -5.10 -16.10
CA ALA A 175 -6.67 -5.65 -15.93
C ALA A 175 -6.69 -7.16 -16.17
N ARG A 176 -5.84 -7.65 -17.07
CA ARG A 176 -5.69 -9.08 -17.36
C ARG A 176 -4.25 -9.51 -17.15
N PRO A 177 -4.00 -10.63 -16.44
CA PRO A 177 -2.66 -11.18 -16.35
C PRO A 177 -2.11 -11.46 -17.74
N LEU A 178 -0.85 -11.11 -17.96
CA LEU A 178 -0.12 -11.62 -19.11
C LEU A 178 0.22 -13.08 -18.80
N LYS A 179 -0.51 -14.00 -19.43
CA LYS A 179 -0.17 -15.43 -19.37
C LYS A 179 1.15 -15.64 -20.11
N GLU A 180 2.12 -16.27 -19.45
CA GLU A 180 3.20 -16.97 -20.15
C GLU A 180 2.66 -18.21 -20.87
#